data_AF-A0A4R5GEW2-F1
#
_entry.id   AF-A0A4R5GEW2-F1
#
_cell.length_a   1.000
_cell.length_b   1.000
_cell.length_c   1.000
_cell.angle_alpha   90.00
_cell.angle_beta   90.00
_cell.angle_gamma   90.00
#
_symmetry.space_group_name_H-M   'P 1'
#
loop_
_entity.id
_entity.type
_entity.pdbx_description
1 polymer ?
#
loop_
_entity_poly.entity_id
_entity_poly.type
_entity_poly.pdbx_seq_one_letter_code
_entity_poly.pdbx_strand_id
1 'polypeptide(L)'
;MVGWMVHPLAAFALVFWGSVIFGRRGREWRAVALAAFILVALVVLGADWAVHPAAGMLLGFFGSRAFHRWRANWSALLVGLIAGVLFMLLGAGWLIVPLFVMGMIWLFTTALAWSGGKTSAPRAVPPAVSALPEQGGGLPMGSLGTRAEKAAARAVRREARRQTRTRLETPPPAAVPVPAATDLLTAYLRDERLPGEARAQLAALNLRTREALTYLDNLGQSGSEAAYLARAVRDEYAPTAVQAYLKLPPTLANTAPLQDGKTGRDLLREQLDLLLNAVQDILKTALQAGGQELLTHQRFLEDRFRQVKRDLEV
;
A
#
# COMPACT_ATOMS: atom_id res chain seq x y z
N MET A 1 55.35 -8.38 -1.26
CA MET A 1 54.79 -9.75 -1.31
C MET A 1 53.32 -9.84 -0.88
N VAL A 2 52.75 -8.87 -0.14
CA VAL A 2 51.36 -8.94 0.35
C VAL A 2 50.31 -8.81 -0.77
N GLY A 3 50.55 -8.01 -1.82
CA GLY A 3 49.55 -7.75 -2.88
C GLY A 3 49.00 -8.99 -3.60
N TRP A 4 49.81 -10.06 -3.75
CA TRP A 4 49.37 -11.27 -4.45
C TRP A 4 48.33 -12.09 -3.67
N MET A 5 48.30 -11.99 -2.34
CA MET A 5 47.29 -12.67 -1.50
C MET A 5 45.97 -11.90 -1.42
N VAL A 6 45.98 -10.59 -1.69
CA VAL A 6 44.78 -9.75 -1.59
C VAL A 6 43.80 -10.03 -2.73
N HIS A 7 44.29 -10.31 -3.95
CA HIS A 7 43.45 -10.61 -5.11
C HIS A 7 42.54 -11.85 -4.95
N PRO A 8 43.03 -13.04 -4.54
CA PRO A 8 42.15 -14.19 -4.32
C PRO A 8 41.21 -13.97 -3.14
N LEU A 9 41.65 -13.27 -2.10
CA LEU A 9 40.81 -12.92 -0.96
C LEU A 9 39.66 -11.98 -1.35
N ALA A 10 39.92 -11.04 -2.27
CA ALA A 10 38.90 -10.18 -2.88
C ALA A 10 37.88 -10.98 -3.70
N ALA A 11 38.30 -12.02 -4.41
CA ALA A 11 37.38 -12.91 -5.13
C ALA A 11 36.45 -13.67 -4.15
N PHE A 12 36.96 -14.19 -3.05
CA PHE A 12 36.13 -14.82 -2.01
C PHE A 12 35.18 -13.81 -1.35
N ALA A 13 35.64 -12.59 -1.08
CA ALA A 13 34.81 -11.53 -0.53
C ALA A 13 33.68 -11.13 -1.49
N LEU A 14 33.91 -11.14 -2.81
CA LEU A 14 32.88 -10.90 -3.82
C LEU A 14 31.81 -11.99 -3.83
N VAL A 15 32.22 -13.27 -3.73
CA VAL A 15 31.27 -14.40 -3.63
C VAL A 15 30.44 -14.27 -2.35
N PHE A 16 31.07 -13.93 -1.23
CA PHE A 16 30.39 -13.69 0.03
C PHE A 16 29.40 -12.51 -0.06
N TRP A 17 29.82 -11.40 -0.67
CA TRP A 17 29.00 -10.22 -0.92
C TRP A 17 27.75 -10.56 -1.74
N GLY A 18 27.92 -11.26 -2.87
CA GLY A 18 26.80 -11.73 -3.69
C GLY A 18 25.84 -12.64 -2.91
N SER A 19 26.39 -13.59 -2.14
CA SER A 19 25.59 -14.50 -1.30
C SER A 19 24.80 -13.75 -0.23
N VAL A 20 25.39 -12.74 0.41
CA VAL A 20 24.70 -11.92 1.42
C VAL A 20 23.61 -11.07 0.77
N ILE A 21 23.91 -10.41 -0.34
CA ILE A 21 23.00 -9.49 -1.02
C ILE A 21 21.76 -10.19 -1.59
N PHE A 22 21.97 -11.33 -2.26
CA PHE A 22 20.91 -12.10 -2.91
C PHE A 22 20.31 -13.18 -1.99
N GLY A 23 20.94 -13.48 -0.86
CA GLY A 23 20.47 -14.47 0.11
C GLY A 23 19.48 -13.90 1.14
N ARG A 24 19.01 -14.80 2.04
CA ARG A 24 18.12 -14.43 3.16
C ARG A 24 18.75 -13.41 4.11
N ARG A 25 20.09 -13.40 4.22
CA ARG A 25 20.87 -12.48 5.09
C ARG A 25 20.90 -11.04 4.59
N GLY A 26 20.58 -10.78 3.32
CA GLY A 26 20.52 -9.41 2.77
C GLY A 26 19.36 -8.58 3.33
N ARG A 27 18.52 -9.16 4.18
CA ARG A 27 17.49 -8.45 4.96
C ARG A 27 18.05 -7.83 6.24
N GLU A 28 19.21 -8.29 6.71
CA GLU A 28 19.86 -7.79 7.91
C GLU A 28 20.88 -6.70 7.55
N TRP A 29 20.69 -5.48 8.09
CA TRP A 29 21.61 -4.36 7.84
C TRP A 29 23.05 -4.65 8.28
N ARG A 30 23.22 -5.46 9.36
CA ARG A 30 24.54 -5.84 9.90
C ARG A 30 25.32 -6.72 8.95
N ALA A 31 24.65 -7.69 8.32
CA ALA A 31 25.29 -8.61 7.37
C ALA A 31 25.74 -7.86 6.11
N VAL A 32 24.91 -6.95 5.61
CA VAL A 32 25.26 -6.09 4.46
C VAL A 32 26.41 -5.15 4.81
N ALA A 33 26.38 -4.51 5.98
CA ALA A 33 27.45 -3.61 6.42
C ALA A 33 28.79 -4.34 6.57
N LEU A 34 28.80 -5.52 7.19
CA LEU A 34 30.01 -6.32 7.39
C LEU A 34 30.59 -6.78 6.05
N ALA A 35 29.75 -7.27 5.14
CA ALA A 35 30.20 -7.70 3.82
C ALA A 35 30.73 -6.52 2.97
N ALA A 36 30.10 -5.34 3.06
CA ALA A 36 30.57 -4.12 2.40
C ALA A 36 31.92 -3.68 2.97
N PHE A 37 32.07 -3.69 4.29
CA PHE A 37 33.29 -3.30 4.99
C PHE A 37 34.48 -4.18 4.59
N ILE A 38 34.28 -5.50 4.53
CA ILE A 38 35.32 -6.44 4.08
C ILE A 38 35.77 -6.11 2.66
N LEU A 39 34.83 -5.84 1.74
CA LEU A 39 35.17 -5.46 0.37
C LEU A 39 35.92 -4.13 0.30
N VAL A 40 35.44 -3.10 1.00
CA VAL A 40 36.12 -1.79 1.03
C VAL A 40 37.54 -1.92 1.59
N ALA A 41 37.73 -2.69 2.67
CA ALA A 41 39.05 -2.94 3.23
C ALA A 41 39.98 -3.60 2.19
N LEU A 42 39.51 -4.63 1.47
CA LEU A 42 40.31 -5.32 0.46
C LEU A 42 40.68 -4.42 -0.73
N VAL A 43 39.81 -3.49 -1.10
CA VAL A 43 40.07 -2.53 -2.17
C VAL A 43 41.15 -1.54 -1.74
N VAL A 44 41.07 -1.01 -0.51
CA VAL A 44 42.11 -0.13 0.06
C VAL A 44 43.48 -0.85 0.15
N LEU A 45 43.47 -2.18 0.32
CA LEU A 45 44.68 -3.02 0.31
C LEU A 45 45.22 -3.34 -1.11
N GLY A 46 44.60 -2.83 -2.18
CA GLY A 46 45.09 -2.94 -3.57
C GLY A 46 44.26 -3.85 -4.49
N ALA A 47 43.04 -4.22 -4.12
CA ALA A 47 42.12 -4.96 -4.98
C ALA A 47 41.14 -4.05 -5.75
N ASP A 48 41.66 -3.07 -6.48
CA ASP A 48 40.86 -2.06 -7.20
C ASP A 48 39.85 -2.66 -8.20
N TRP A 49 40.18 -3.81 -8.79
CA TRP A 49 39.31 -4.52 -9.74
C TRP A 49 37.99 -5.00 -9.12
N ALA A 50 37.94 -5.24 -7.81
CA ALA A 50 36.78 -5.83 -7.14
C ALA A 50 35.61 -4.85 -6.97
N VAL A 51 35.91 -3.54 -6.98
CA VAL A 51 34.89 -2.47 -6.85
C VAL A 51 33.86 -2.53 -7.97
N HIS A 52 34.29 -2.85 -9.20
CA HIS A 52 33.43 -2.81 -10.38
C HIS A 52 32.33 -3.90 -10.36
N PRO A 53 32.65 -5.20 -10.17
CA PRO A 53 31.63 -6.23 -10.04
C PRO A 53 30.80 -6.08 -8.76
N ALA A 54 31.39 -5.62 -7.64
CA ALA A 54 30.63 -5.35 -6.41
C ALA A 54 29.56 -4.28 -6.62
N ALA A 55 29.89 -3.20 -7.34
CA ALA A 55 28.97 -2.14 -7.75
C ALA A 55 27.83 -2.67 -8.64
N GLY A 56 28.14 -3.56 -9.60
CA GLY A 56 27.14 -4.21 -10.44
C GLY A 56 26.14 -5.05 -9.64
N MET A 57 26.62 -5.84 -8.67
CA MET A 57 25.76 -6.64 -7.78
C MET A 57 24.86 -5.75 -6.90
N LEU A 58 25.38 -4.61 -6.45
CA LEU A 58 24.64 -3.61 -5.68
C LEU A 58 23.54 -2.95 -6.53
N LEU A 59 23.76 -2.74 -7.82
CA LEU A 59 22.71 -2.27 -8.73
C LEU A 59 21.56 -3.29 -8.85
N GLY A 60 21.88 -4.59 -8.96
CA GLY A 60 20.88 -5.67 -8.95
C GLY A 60 20.12 -5.77 -7.61
N PHE A 61 20.79 -5.50 -6.50
CA PHE A 61 20.16 -5.39 -5.17
C PHE A 61 19.16 -4.24 -5.11
N PHE A 62 19.52 -3.06 -5.62
CA PHE A 62 18.62 -1.92 -5.69
C PHE A 62 17.44 -2.18 -6.63
N GLY A 63 17.68 -2.73 -7.83
CA GLY A 63 16.61 -3.07 -8.77
C GLY A 63 15.61 -4.09 -8.20
N SER A 64 16.07 -5.11 -7.49
CA SER A 64 15.17 -6.12 -6.91
C SER A 64 14.40 -5.63 -5.67
N ARG A 65 15.00 -4.77 -4.83
CA ARG A 65 14.38 -4.33 -3.56
C ARG A 65 13.65 -3.00 -3.64
N ALA A 66 14.07 -2.05 -4.49
CA ALA A 66 13.45 -0.73 -4.59
C ALA A 66 12.04 -0.81 -5.20
N PHE A 67 11.80 -1.75 -6.12
CA PHE A 67 10.51 -1.88 -6.81
C PHE A 67 9.49 -2.77 -6.10
N HIS A 68 9.91 -3.72 -5.26
CA HIS A 68 8.98 -4.74 -4.76
C HIS A 68 8.61 -4.62 -3.27
N ARG A 69 9.47 -4.06 -2.39
CA ARG A 69 9.22 -4.03 -0.92
C ARG A 69 9.97 -2.90 -0.18
N TRP A 70 9.92 -1.66 -0.69
CA TRP A 70 10.80 -0.57 -0.23
C TRP A 70 10.64 -0.19 1.27
N ARG A 71 9.43 -0.19 1.83
CA ARG A 71 9.19 0.27 3.21
C ARG A 71 9.69 -0.69 4.31
N ALA A 72 9.70 -2.01 4.09
CA ALA A 72 10.04 -2.97 5.13
C ALA A 72 11.56 -3.12 5.38
N ASN A 73 12.40 -2.71 4.41
CA ASN A 73 13.86 -2.94 4.44
C ASN A 73 14.67 -1.65 4.30
N TRP A 74 14.11 -0.52 4.72
CA TRP A 74 14.71 0.81 4.49
C TRP A 74 16.11 0.95 5.10
N SER A 75 16.38 0.31 6.25
CA SER A 75 17.71 0.31 6.89
C SER A 75 18.79 -0.42 6.09
N ALA A 76 18.47 -1.57 5.49
CA ALA A 76 19.42 -2.29 4.63
C ALA A 76 19.69 -1.53 3.32
N LEU A 77 18.70 -0.79 2.82
CA LEU A 77 18.86 0.06 1.64
C LEU A 77 19.72 1.29 1.91
N LEU A 78 19.59 1.92 3.09
CA LEU A 78 20.49 3.00 3.52
C LEU A 78 21.95 2.52 3.60
N VAL A 79 22.18 1.35 4.20
CA VAL A 79 23.54 0.75 4.24
C VAL A 79 24.05 0.43 2.84
N GLY A 80 23.19 -0.12 1.96
CA GLY A 80 23.53 -0.34 0.56
C GLY A 80 23.85 0.97 -0.18
N LEU A 81 23.16 2.07 0.15
CA LEU A 81 23.41 3.38 -0.46
C LEU A 81 24.75 3.96 0.00
N ILE A 82 25.05 3.86 1.30
CA ILE A 82 26.35 4.25 1.87
C ILE A 82 27.47 3.42 1.24
N ALA A 83 27.27 2.10 1.09
CA ALA A 83 28.23 1.24 0.39
C ALA A 83 28.41 1.62 -1.08
N GLY A 84 27.32 2.01 -1.77
CA GLY A 84 27.37 2.51 -3.14
C GLY A 84 28.17 3.82 -3.27
N VAL A 85 27.99 4.75 -2.32
CA VAL A 85 28.78 6.00 -2.25
C VAL A 85 30.26 5.69 -2.00
N LEU A 86 30.56 4.75 -1.10
CA LEU A 86 31.93 4.27 -0.88
C LEU A 86 32.52 3.68 -2.17
N PHE A 87 31.81 2.81 -2.87
CA PHE A 87 32.31 2.26 -4.14
C PHE A 87 32.52 3.33 -5.23
N MET A 88 31.68 4.38 -5.28
CA MET A 88 31.91 5.52 -6.17
C MET A 88 33.22 6.25 -5.85
N LEU A 89 33.49 6.50 -4.56
CA LEU A 89 34.73 7.15 -4.11
C LEU A 89 35.97 6.30 -4.39
N LEU A 90 35.84 4.98 -4.35
CA LEU A 90 36.93 4.03 -4.65
C LEU A 90 37.06 3.65 -6.14
N GLY A 91 36.37 4.36 -7.06
CA GLY A 91 36.61 4.22 -8.51
C GLY A 91 35.45 3.69 -9.35
N ALA A 92 34.29 3.33 -8.77
CA ALA A 92 33.08 2.99 -9.53
C ALA A 92 32.26 4.24 -9.94
N GLY A 93 32.89 5.20 -10.61
CA GLY A 93 32.21 6.43 -11.07
C GLY A 93 31.03 6.16 -12.03
N TRP A 94 31.06 5.06 -12.77
CA TRP A 94 29.97 4.66 -13.69
C TRP A 94 28.65 4.35 -12.98
N LEU A 95 28.65 4.12 -11.65
CA LEU A 95 27.46 3.83 -10.85
C LEU A 95 26.51 5.05 -10.76
N ILE A 96 27.00 6.25 -11.05
CA ILE A 96 26.23 7.51 -10.97
C ILE A 96 25.08 7.51 -11.98
N VAL A 97 25.37 7.15 -13.24
CA VAL A 97 24.40 7.15 -14.33
C VAL A 97 23.21 6.21 -14.06
N PRO A 98 23.40 4.92 -13.72
CA PRO A 98 22.29 4.02 -13.47
C PRO A 98 21.53 4.35 -12.17
N LEU A 99 22.18 4.86 -11.11
CA LEU A 99 21.46 5.34 -9.92
C LEU A 99 20.63 6.58 -10.22
N PHE A 100 21.15 7.51 -11.03
CA PHE A 100 20.42 8.69 -11.46
C PHE A 100 19.20 8.31 -12.31
N VAL A 101 19.37 7.41 -13.28
CA VAL A 101 18.26 6.88 -14.10
C VAL A 101 17.23 6.16 -13.23
N MET A 102 17.67 5.32 -12.29
CA MET A 102 16.77 4.64 -11.35
C MET A 102 16.01 5.64 -10.48
N GLY A 103 16.69 6.66 -9.96
CA GLY A 103 16.10 7.74 -9.18
C GLY A 103 15.10 8.57 -9.98
N MET A 104 15.39 8.81 -11.27
CA MET A 104 14.50 9.54 -12.18
C MET A 104 13.25 8.72 -12.51
N ILE A 105 13.40 7.42 -12.80
CA ILE A 105 12.28 6.48 -12.95
C ILE A 105 11.44 6.44 -11.68
N TRP A 106 12.10 6.43 -10.51
CA TRP A 106 11.43 6.39 -9.22
C TRP A 106 10.65 7.68 -8.92
N LEU A 107 11.23 8.85 -9.21
CA LEU A 107 10.57 10.16 -9.13
C LEU A 107 9.36 10.23 -10.10
N PHE A 108 9.52 9.69 -11.31
CA PHE A 108 8.45 9.72 -12.32
C PHE A 108 7.30 8.77 -11.95
N THR A 109 7.62 7.56 -11.46
CA THR A 109 6.62 6.58 -11.00
C THR A 109 5.84 7.09 -9.77
N THR A 110 6.53 7.77 -8.83
CA THR A 110 5.87 8.37 -7.65
C THR A 110 5.07 9.62 -7.98
N ALA A 111 5.56 10.47 -8.89
CA ALA A 111 4.80 11.62 -9.39
C ALA A 111 3.53 11.20 -10.15
N LEU A 112 3.59 10.10 -10.91
CA LEU A 112 2.42 9.56 -11.61
C LEU A 112 1.40 8.92 -10.64
N ALA A 113 1.87 8.29 -9.56
CA ALA A 113 1.00 7.80 -8.48
C ALA A 113 0.33 8.95 -7.70
N TRP A 114 0.97 10.11 -7.58
CA TRP A 114 0.40 11.30 -6.94
C TRP A 114 -0.52 12.10 -7.88
N SER A 115 -0.24 12.06 -9.20
CA SER A 115 -1.03 12.74 -10.24
C SER A 115 -2.32 11.99 -10.64
N GLY A 116 -2.56 10.78 -10.14
CA GLY A 116 -3.85 10.10 -10.26
C GLY A 116 -4.96 10.74 -9.39
N GLY A 117 -4.61 11.68 -8.52
CA GLY A 117 -5.55 12.46 -7.73
C GLY A 117 -6.11 13.64 -8.52
N LYS A 118 -7.17 13.40 -9.31
CA LYS A 118 -8.32 14.29 -9.61
C LYS A 118 -8.82 14.11 -11.06
N THR A 119 -9.89 13.33 -11.17
CA THR A 119 -11.08 13.78 -11.92
C THR A 119 -12.29 13.04 -11.35
N SER A 120 -12.71 13.42 -10.14
CA SER A 120 -14.10 13.20 -9.75
C SER A 120 -14.94 14.09 -10.65
N ALA A 121 -15.45 13.50 -11.75
CA ALA A 121 -16.42 14.15 -12.60
C ALA A 121 -17.64 14.56 -11.75
N PRO A 122 -18.16 15.80 -11.89
CA PRO A 122 -19.37 16.18 -11.19
C PRO A 122 -20.52 15.28 -11.63
N ARG A 123 -21.21 14.73 -10.63
CA ARG A 123 -22.44 13.95 -10.73
C ARG A 123 -23.36 14.56 -11.80
N ALA A 124 -23.59 13.83 -12.89
CA ALA A 124 -24.58 14.19 -13.88
C ALA A 124 -25.97 14.28 -13.21
N VAL A 125 -26.57 15.46 -13.31
CA VAL A 125 -27.99 15.70 -13.04
C VAL A 125 -28.78 15.03 -14.18
N PRO A 126 -29.83 14.23 -13.92
CA PRO A 126 -30.64 13.66 -14.99
C PRO A 126 -31.33 14.78 -15.80
N PRO A 127 -31.54 14.60 -17.12
CA PRO A 127 -32.07 15.66 -17.97
C PRO A 127 -33.48 16.07 -17.54
N ALA A 128 -33.65 17.38 -17.37
CA ALA A 128 -34.95 18.00 -17.24
C ALA A 128 -35.79 17.72 -18.49
N VAL A 129 -37.03 17.35 -18.26
CA VAL A 129 -38.08 17.09 -19.24
C VAL A 129 -38.30 18.34 -20.10
N SER A 130 -38.29 18.16 -21.42
CA SER A 130 -38.55 19.18 -22.42
C SER A 130 -40.04 19.58 -22.48
N ALA A 131 -40.33 20.88 -22.43
CA ALA A 131 -41.49 21.59 -23.03
C ALA A 131 -41.36 23.08 -22.66
N LEU A 132 -41.54 24.12 -23.47
CA LEU A 132 -41.85 24.38 -24.90
C LEU A 132 -41.35 25.83 -25.17
N PRO A 133 -41.30 26.32 -26.42
CA PRO A 133 -40.57 27.53 -26.83
C PRO A 133 -41.42 28.81 -26.81
N GLU A 134 -40.76 29.96 -26.74
CA GLU A 134 -40.92 31.11 -27.66
C GLU A 134 -40.46 32.43 -27.01
N GLN A 135 -39.62 33.13 -27.76
CA GLN A 135 -39.58 34.59 -27.90
C GLN A 135 -39.06 35.47 -26.75
N GLY A 136 -37.87 36.03 -27.03
CA GLY A 136 -37.81 37.46 -27.28
C GLY A 136 -37.21 38.33 -26.19
N GLY A 137 -36.00 38.83 -26.47
CA GLY A 137 -35.65 40.20 -26.10
C GLY A 137 -34.76 40.38 -24.88
N GLY A 138 -33.57 40.93 -25.16
CA GLY A 138 -33.04 42.08 -24.43
C GLY A 138 -32.54 41.87 -23.00
N LEU A 139 -31.23 42.01 -22.82
CA LEU A 139 -30.68 42.53 -21.56
C LEU A 139 -31.39 43.87 -21.22
N PRO A 140 -31.68 44.13 -19.93
CA PRO A 140 -30.79 45.06 -19.24
C PRO A 140 -30.53 44.75 -17.76
N MET A 141 -29.43 45.33 -17.29
CA MET A 141 -28.97 45.41 -15.91
C MET A 141 -29.97 46.08 -14.95
N GLY A 142 -29.97 45.62 -13.70
CA GLY A 142 -30.13 46.46 -12.51
C GLY A 142 -31.55 46.69 -11.98
N SER A 143 -31.93 46.01 -10.89
CA SER A 143 -32.80 46.62 -9.88
C SER A 143 -32.39 46.19 -8.47
N LEU A 144 -32.25 47.17 -7.57
CA LEU A 144 -32.03 46.94 -6.15
C LEU A 144 -33.31 46.32 -5.57
N GLY A 145 -33.27 45.01 -5.29
CA GLY A 145 -34.33 44.28 -4.61
C GLY A 145 -34.74 44.97 -3.30
N THR A 146 -36.03 45.28 -3.19
CA THR A 146 -36.60 46.09 -2.11
C THR A 146 -36.45 45.39 -0.75
N ARG A 147 -36.48 46.17 0.33
CA ARG A 147 -36.33 45.68 1.72
C ARG A 147 -37.36 44.58 2.08
N ALA A 148 -38.50 44.55 1.39
CA ALA A 148 -39.53 43.53 1.50
C ALA A 148 -39.08 42.15 0.98
N GLU A 149 -38.31 42.10 -0.11
CA GLU A 149 -37.78 40.87 -0.70
C GLU A 149 -36.72 40.22 0.19
N LYS A 150 -35.87 41.04 0.81
CA LYS A 150 -34.88 40.58 1.81
C LYS A 150 -35.56 40.07 3.10
N ALA A 151 -36.71 40.62 3.47
CA ALA A 151 -37.49 40.15 4.61
C ALA A 151 -38.17 38.79 4.33
N ALA A 152 -38.73 38.62 3.13
CA ALA A 152 -39.30 37.36 2.68
C ALA A 152 -38.24 36.24 2.60
N ALA A 153 -37.06 36.53 2.05
CA ALA A 153 -35.93 35.58 2.00
C ALA A 153 -35.45 35.14 3.40
N ARG A 154 -35.55 36.04 4.40
CA ARG A 154 -35.21 35.72 5.80
C ARG A 154 -36.29 34.88 6.49
N ALA A 155 -37.57 35.07 6.16
CA ALA A 155 -38.66 34.26 6.66
C ALA A 155 -38.55 32.80 6.15
N VAL A 156 -38.30 32.62 4.84
CA VAL A 156 -38.07 31.30 4.22
C VAL A 156 -36.85 30.59 4.83
N ARG A 157 -35.76 31.32 5.09
CA ARG A 157 -34.58 30.74 5.79
C ARG A 157 -34.87 30.32 7.23
N ARG A 158 -35.75 31.03 7.93
CA ARG A 158 -36.17 30.68 9.29
C ARG A 158 -37.07 29.44 9.30
N GLU A 159 -37.96 29.30 8.33
CA GLU A 159 -38.78 28.10 8.13
C GLU A 159 -37.93 26.89 7.75
N ALA A 160 -36.95 27.04 6.85
CA ALA A 160 -36.01 25.98 6.50
C ALA A 160 -35.18 25.51 7.71
N ARG A 161 -34.78 26.43 8.60
CA ARG A 161 -34.11 26.06 9.87
C ARG A 161 -35.05 25.37 10.86
N ARG A 162 -36.32 25.78 10.94
CA ARG A 162 -37.33 25.08 11.77
C ARG A 162 -37.59 23.67 11.25
N GLN A 163 -37.76 23.49 9.94
CA GLN A 163 -37.95 22.18 9.31
C GLN A 163 -36.73 21.27 9.48
N THR A 164 -35.51 21.82 9.41
CA THR A 164 -34.28 21.07 9.70
C THR A 164 -34.24 20.58 11.15
N ARG A 165 -34.68 21.41 12.10
CA ARG A 165 -34.72 21.05 13.52
C ARG A 165 -35.81 20.02 13.83
N THR A 166 -36.99 20.12 13.21
CA THR A 166 -38.05 19.09 13.30
C THR A 166 -37.62 17.77 12.65
N ARG A 167 -36.82 17.80 11.57
CA ARG A 167 -36.26 16.59 10.93
C ARG A 167 -35.21 15.87 11.78
N LEU A 168 -34.53 16.59 12.69
CA LEU A 168 -33.58 16.00 13.64
C LEU A 168 -34.27 15.33 14.84
N GLU A 169 -35.54 15.65 15.12
CA GLU A 169 -36.31 15.08 16.24
C GLU A 169 -37.22 13.90 15.83
N THR A 170 -37.27 13.53 14.54
CA THR A 170 -37.95 12.29 14.12
C THR A 170 -36.95 11.14 14.21
N PRO A 171 -37.20 10.08 15.00
CA PRO A 171 -36.38 8.87 14.94
C PRO A 171 -36.37 8.37 13.49
N PRO A 172 -35.21 8.01 12.93
CA PRO A 172 -35.16 7.54 11.56
C PRO A 172 -36.13 6.35 11.41
N PRO A 173 -37.00 6.35 10.37
CA PRO A 173 -37.76 5.14 10.05
C PRO A 173 -36.74 4.02 9.91
N ALA A 174 -37.00 2.90 10.61
CA ALA A 174 -36.13 1.74 10.65
C ALA A 174 -35.54 1.52 9.26
N ALA A 175 -34.21 1.57 9.17
CA ALA A 175 -33.49 1.36 7.94
C ALA A 175 -34.02 0.09 7.29
N VAL A 176 -34.73 0.26 6.17
CA VAL A 176 -34.96 -0.85 5.25
C VAL A 176 -33.58 -1.49 5.03
N PRO A 177 -33.40 -2.80 5.28
CA PRO A 177 -32.13 -3.43 5.03
C PRO A 177 -31.86 -3.25 3.54
N VAL A 178 -30.88 -2.40 3.20
CA VAL A 178 -30.32 -2.42 1.85
C VAL A 178 -29.88 -3.87 1.67
N PRO A 179 -30.39 -4.61 0.69
CA PRO A 179 -29.92 -5.97 0.46
C PRO A 179 -28.41 -5.85 0.31
N ALA A 180 -27.68 -6.54 1.20
CA ALA A 180 -26.23 -6.51 1.21
C ALA A 180 -25.75 -6.66 -0.24
N ALA A 181 -25.08 -5.62 -0.76
CA ALA A 181 -24.42 -5.70 -2.05
C ALA A 181 -23.68 -7.03 -2.04
N THR A 182 -24.13 -7.97 -2.88
CA THR A 182 -23.68 -9.35 -2.77
C THR A 182 -22.18 -9.33 -2.94
N ASP A 183 -21.49 -9.66 -1.84
CA ASP A 183 -20.05 -9.62 -1.76
C ASP A 183 -19.47 -10.43 -2.92
N LEU A 184 -18.74 -9.77 -3.83
CA LEU A 184 -18.25 -10.39 -5.08
C LEU A 184 -17.45 -11.66 -4.80
N LEU A 185 -16.66 -11.68 -3.71
CA LEU A 185 -15.95 -12.90 -3.30
C LEU A 185 -16.92 -14.01 -2.92
N THR A 186 -18.03 -13.69 -2.26
CA THR A 186 -19.05 -14.67 -1.86
C THR A 186 -19.76 -15.27 -3.08
N ALA A 187 -19.90 -14.52 -4.17
CA ALA A 187 -20.38 -15.07 -5.44
C ALA A 187 -19.39 -16.09 -6.02
N TYR A 188 -18.09 -15.78 -6.05
CA TYR A 188 -17.05 -16.70 -6.55
C TYR A 188 -16.90 -17.98 -5.70
N LEU A 189 -17.20 -17.93 -4.40
CA LEU A 189 -17.19 -19.14 -3.55
C LEU A 189 -18.19 -20.21 -3.99
N ARG A 190 -19.24 -19.81 -4.72
CA ARG A 190 -20.27 -20.72 -5.24
C ARG A 190 -19.94 -21.28 -6.63
N ASP A 191 -18.88 -20.80 -7.27
CA ASP A 191 -18.48 -21.26 -8.60
C ASP A 191 -17.77 -22.62 -8.51
N GLU A 192 -18.40 -23.66 -9.05
CA GLU A 192 -17.87 -25.03 -9.07
C GLU A 192 -16.63 -25.18 -9.95
N ARG A 193 -16.41 -24.25 -10.89
CA ARG A 193 -15.22 -24.27 -11.75
C ARG A 193 -13.95 -23.92 -10.97
N LEU A 194 -14.10 -23.29 -9.81
CA LEU A 194 -12.99 -22.92 -8.96
C LEU A 194 -12.50 -24.14 -8.15
N PRO A 195 -11.20 -24.49 -8.21
CA PRO A 195 -10.63 -25.60 -7.43
C PRO A 195 -10.94 -25.46 -5.94
N GLY A 196 -11.17 -26.59 -5.26
CA GLY A 196 -11.56 -26.60 -3.84
C GLY A 196 -10.58 -25.84 -2.93
N GLU A 197 -9.28 -25.99 -3.16
CA GLU A 197 -8.23 -25.27 -2.43
C GLU A 197 -8.30 -23.76 -2.66
N ALA A 198 -8.50 -23.32 -3.91
CA ALA A 198 -8.64 -21.90 -4.24
C ALA A 198 -9.90 -21.30 -3.61
N ARG A 199 -11.01 -22.05 -3.54
CA ARG A 199 -12.21 -21.63 -2.80
C ARG A 199 -11.95 -21.45 -1.31
N ALA A 200 -11.21 -22.38 -0.69
CA ALA A 200 -10.84 -22.27 0.72
C ALA A 200 -9.95 -21.04 0.98
N GLN A 201 -8.95 -20.78 0.12
CA GLN A 201 -8.11 -19.59 0.21
C GLN A 201 -8.92 -18.30 0.02
N LEU A 202 -9.83 -18.27 -0.95
CA LEU A 202 -10.70 -17.11 -1.20
C LEU A 202 -11.64 -16.85 -0.02
N ALA A 203 -12.14 -17.90 0.64
CA ALA A 203 -12.97 -17.76 1.84
C ALA A 203 -12.16 -17.20 3.01
N ALA A 204 -10.94 -17.68 3.22
CA ALA A 204 -10.03 -17.15 4.22
C ALA A 204 -9.68 -15.67 3.92
N LEU A 205 -9.42 -15.33 2.66
CA LEU A 205 -9.14 -13.97 2.23
C LEU A 205 -10.32 -13.03 2.46
N ASN A 206 -11.54 -13.47 2.15
CA ASN A 206 -12.76 -12.73 2.42
C ASN A 206 -12.90 -12.43 3.93
N LEU A 207 -12.74 -13.46 4.77
CA LEU A 207 -12.81 -13.29 6.23
C LEU A 207 -11.75 -12.30 6.73
N ARG A 208 -10.49 -12.48 6.34
CA ARG A 208 -9.36 -11.66 6.82
C ARG A 208 -9.43 -10.22 6.33
N THR A 209 -9.89 -9.97 5.11
CA THR A 209 -10.08 -8.60 4.61
C THR A 209 -11.18 -7.88 5.37
N ARG A 210 -12.31 -8.55 5.69
CA ARG A 210 -13.36 -7.96 6.53
C ARG A 210 -12.88 -7.67 7.93
N GLU A 211 -12.16 -8.60 8.54
CA GLU A 211 -11.55 -8.42 9.85
C GLU A 211 -10.59 -7.23 9.87
N ALA A 212 -9.67 -7.15 8.89
CA ALA A 212 -8.73 -6.04 8.78
C ALA A 212 -9.43 -4.69 8.58
N LEU A 213 -10.43 -4.62 7.70
CA LEU A 213 -11.17 -3.38 7.45
C LEU A 213 -11.94 -2.92 8.70
N THR A 214 -12.66 -3.82 9.37
CA THR A 214 -13.36 -3.50 10.63
C THR A 214 -12.39 -3.06 11.72
N TYR A 215 -11.25 -3.75 11.85
CA TYR A 215 -10.26 -3.42 12.86
C TYR A 215 -9.61 -2.06 12.60
N LEU A 216 -9.23 -1.77 11.36
CA LEU A 216 -8.68 -0.47 10.97
C LEU A 216 -9.71 0.66 11.13
N ASP A 217 -10.98 0.39 10.86
CA ASP A 217 -12.06 1.36 11.09
C ASP A 217 -12.21 1.71 12.58
N ASN A 218 -12.18 0.69 13.45
CA ASN A 218 -12.21 0.88 14.90
C ASN A 218 -11.00 1.68 15.44
N LEU A 219 -9.85 1.61 14.76
CA LEU A 219 -8.67 2.42 15.08
C LEU A 219 -8.72 3.84 14.49
N GLY A 220 -9.81 4.24 13.82
CA GLY A 220 -9.91 5.50 13.10
C GLY A 220 -9.00 5.59 11.86
N GLN A 221 -8.50 4.44 11.38
CA GLN A 221 -7.57 4.32 10.26
C GLN A 221 -8.28 3.90 8.96
N SER A 222 -9.57 4.17 8.82
CA SER A 222 -10.39 3.80 7.64
C SER A 222 -9.90 4.44 6.34
N GLY A 223 -9.19 5.57 6.42
CA GLY A 223 -8.54 6.27 5.30
C GLY A 223 -7.05 5.98 5.14
N SER A 224 -6.49 5.06 5.95
CA SER A 224 -5.08 4.70 5.86
C SER A 224 -4.76 3.94 4.57
N GLU A 225 -3.48 3.94 4.19
CA GLU A 225 -2.99 3.11 3.09
C GLU A 225 -3.30 1.62 3.31
N ALA A 226 -3.22 1.15 4.57
CA ALA A 226 -3.56 -0.22 4.94
C ALA A 226 -5.05 -0.55 4.66
N ALA A 227 -5.95 0.38 4.98
CA ALA A 227 -7.38 0.22 4.72
C ALA A 227 -7.69 0.27 3.21
N TYR A 228 -6.99 1.15 2.47
CA TYR A 228 -7.08 1.20 1.01
C TYR A 228 -6.63 -0.11 0.38
N LEU A 229 -5.47 -0.64 0.77
CA LEU A 229 -4.95 -1.90 0.26
C LEU A 229 -5.86 -3.08 0.59
N ALA A 230 -6.36 -3.18 1.83
CA ALA A 230 -7.30 -4.25 2.21
C ALA A 230 -8.60 -4.20 1.38
N ARG A 231 -9.09 -2.99 1.05
CA ARG A 231 -10.24 -2.80 0.16
C ARG A 231 -9.92 -3.17 -1.28
N ALA A 232 -8.78 -2.73 -1.82
CA ALA A 232 -8.34 -3.08 -3.17
C ALA A 232 -8.14 -4.61 -3.35
N VAL A 233 -7.58 -5.30 -2.35
CA VAL A 233 -7.46 -6.76 -2.36
C VAL A 233 -8.83 -7.42 -2.52
N ARG A 234 -9.82 -6.94 -1.76
CA ARG A 234 -11.18 -7.47 -1.75
C ARG A 234 -11.93 -7.13 -3.04
N ASP A 235 -11.93 -5.88 -3.45
CA ASP A 235 -12.85 -5.39 -4.47
C ASP A 235 -12.26 -5.47 -5.90
N GLU A 236 -10.92 -5.53 -6.02
CA GLU A 236 -10.23 -5.45 -7.31
C GLU A 236 -9.29 -6.64 -7.56
N TYR A 237 -8.30 -6.87 -6.68
CA TYR A 237 -7.22 -7.82 -6.98
C TYR A 237 -7.66 -9.29 -6.92
N ALA A 238 -8.34 -9.70 -5.85
CA ALA A 238 -8.81 -11.09 -5.73
C ALA A 238 -9.86 -11.44 -6.80
N PRO A 239 -10.89 -10.59 -7.07
CA PRO A 239 -11.80 -10.81 -8.19
C PRO A 239 -11.08 -10.92 -9.53
N THR A 240 -10.10 -10.06 -9.80
CA THR A 240 -9.36 -10.08 -11.07
C THR A 240 -8.56 -11.38 -11.26
N ALA A 241 -7.88 -11.85 -10.21
CA ALA A 241 -7.15 -13.13 -10.25
C ALA A 241 -8.10 -14.33 -10.51
N VAL A 242 -9.24 -14.35 -9.82
CA VAL A 242 -10.26 -15.39 -10.01
C VAL A 242 -10.84 -15.35 -11.44
N GLN A 243 -11.18 -14.16 -11.94
CA GLN A 243 -11.69 -14.00 -13.30
C GLN A 243 -10.67 -14.43 -14.36
N ALA A 244 -9.38 -14.13 -14.16
CA ALA A 244 -8.32 -14.57 -15.08
C ALA A 244 -8.27 -16.10 -15.17
N TYR A 245 -8.39 -16.81 -14.04
CA TYR A 245 -8.48 -18.27 -14.02
C TYR A 245 -9.77 -18.78 -14.70
N LEU A 246 -10.93 -18.18 -14.43
CA LEU A 246 -12.20 -18.61 -15.01
C LEU A 246 -12.31 -18.38 -16.53
N LYS A 247 -11.51 -17.46 -17.08
CA LYS A 247 -11.37 -17.25 -18.53
C LYS A 247 -10.61 -18.37 -19.23
N LEU A 248 -9.84 -19.19 -18.51
CA LEU A 248 -9.12 -20.32 -19.10
C LEU A 248 -10.11 -21.42 -19.53
N PRO A 249 -9.82 -22.17 -20.61
CA PRO A 249 -10.59 -23.34 -20.99
C PRO A 249 -10.63 -24.35 -19.83
N PRO A 250 -11.81 -24.84 -19.39
CA PRO A 250 -11.95 -25.69 -18.20
C PRO A 250 -11.09 -26.95 -18.22
N THR A 251 -10.91 -27.55 -19.41
CA THR A 251 -10.14 -28.77 -19.63
C THR A 251 -8.62 -28.57 -19.52
N LEU A 252 -8.15 -27.34 -19.69
CA LEU A 252 -6.72 -26.98 -19.70
C LEU A 252 -6.27 -26.24 -18.44
N ALA A 253 -7.18 -25.58 -17.72
CA ALA A 253 -6.85 -24.73 -16.57
C ALA A 253 -6.06 -25.45 -15.45
N ASN A 254 -6.25 -26.76 -15.30
CA ASN A 254 -5.62 -27.59 -14.27
C ASN A 254 -4.47 -28.47 -14.78
N THR A 255 -4.23 -28.50 -16.08
CA THR A 255 -3.38 -29.53 -16.73
C THR A 255 -2.35 -28.93 -17.66
N ALA A 256 -2.69 -27.86 -18.38
CA ALA A 256 -1.78 -27.19 -19.29
C ALA A 256 -0.81 -26.30 -18.50
N PRO A 257 0.51 -26.46 -18.69
CA PRO A 257 1.48 -25.53 -18.13
C PRO A 257 1.37 -24.17 -18.82
N LEU A 258 1.37 -23.11 -18.02
CA LEU A 258 1.31 -21.72 -18.49
C LEU A 258 2.67 -21.03 -18.35
N GLN A 259 3.26 -21.09 -17.16
CA GLN A 259 4.50 -20.39 -16.82
C GLN A 259 5.36 -21.26 -15.92
N ASP A 260 6.63 -21.46 -16.27
CA ASP A 260 7.60 -22.22 -15.47
C ASP A 260 7.10 -23.64 -15.08
N GLY A 261 6.31 -24.28 -15.96
CA GLY A 261 5.69 -25.58 -15.71
C GLY A 261 4.46 -25.55 -14.78
N LYS A 262 4.07 -24.38 -14.27
CA LYS A 262 2.90 -24.20 -13.40
C LYS A 262 1.61 -24.14 -14.20
N THR A 263 0.57 -24.78 -13.68
CA THR A 263 -0.78 -24.73 -14.28
C THR A 263 -1.51 -23.45 -13.88
N GLY A 264 -2.61 -23.12 -14.56
CA GLY A 264 -3.47 -22.00 -14.17
C GLY A 264 -3.97 -22.09 -12.73
N ARG A 265 -4.25 -23.32 -12.26
CA ARG A 265 -4.59 -23.60 -10.85
C ARG A 265 -3.46 -23.20 -9.90
N ASP A 266 -2.23 -23.59 -10.22
CA ASP A 266 -1.08 -23.32 -9.35
C ASP A 266 -0.80 -21.82 -9.27
N LEU A 267 -0.91 -21.11 -10.39
CA LEU A 267 -0.76 -19.65 -10.44
C LEU A 267 -1.86 -18.93 -9.65
N LEU A 268 -3.12 -19.38 -9.73
CA LEU A 268 -4.21 -18.81 -8.93
C LEU A 268 -3.94 -19.01 -7.44
N ARG A 269 -3.54 -20.22 -7.05
CA ARG A 269 -3.26 -20.57 -5.65
C ARG A 269 -2.15 -19.69 -5.06
N GLU A 270 -1.07 -19.47 -5.82
CA GLU A 270 0.04 -18.60 -5.39
C GLU A 270 -0.39 -17.13 -5.28
N GLN A 271 -1.20 -16.64 -6.20
CA GLN A 271 -1.73 -15.27 -6.15
C GLN A 271 -2.63 -15.06 -4.93
N LEU A 272 -3.57 -15.99 -4.67
CA LEU A 272 -4.45 -15.90 -3.50
C LEU A 272 -3.67 -16.00 -2.18
N ASP A 273 -2.63 -16.85 -2.14
CA ASP A 273 -1.74 -16.94 -0.97
C ASP A 273 -0.98 -15.64 -0.72
N LEU A 274 -0.43 -15.02 -1.77
CA LEU A 274 0.23 -13.72 -1.69
C LEU A 274 -0.71 -12.64 -1.15
N LEU A 275 -1.94 -12.57 -1.68
CA LEU A 275 -2.94 -11.60 -1.23
C LEU A 275 -3.32 -11.85 0.24
N LEU A 276 -3.49 -13.11 0.63
CA LEU A 276 -3.83 -13.49 2.01
C LEU A 276 -2.71 -13.09 2.99
N ASN A 277 -1.46 -13.38 2.64
CA ASN A 277 -0.29 -13.00 3.44
C ASN A 277 -0.19 -11.48 3.59
N ALA A 278 -0.43 -10.71 2.53
CA ALA A 278 -0.40 -9.25 2.59
C ALA A 278 -1.46 -8.68 3.57
N VAL A 279 -2.68 -9.24 3.56
CA VAL A 279 -3.75 -8.81 4.48
C VAL A 279 -3.44 -9.20 5.93
N GLN A 280 -2.84 -10.38 6.14
CA GLN A 280 -2.40 -10.80 7.48
C GLN A 280 -1.28 -9.90 8.03
N ASP A 281 -0.33 -9.48 7.18
CA ASP A 281 0.72 -8.53 7.55
C ASP A 281 0.14 -7.17 7.95
N ILE A 282 -0.90 -6.69 7.24
CA ILE A 282 -1.65 -5.49 7.60
C ILE A 282 -2.25 -5.64 9.00
N LEU A 283 -2.97 -6.73 9.25
CA LEU A 283 -3.64 -6.98 10.53
C LEU A 283 -2.63 -7.07 11.68
N LYS A 284 -1.51 -7.76 11.47
CA LYS A 284 -0.41 -7.88 12.46
C LYS A 284 0.20 -6.53 12.78
N THR A 285 0.43 -5.70 11.77
CA THR A 285 0.99 -4.35 11.95
C THR A 285 0.03 -3.45 12.72
N ALA A 286 -1.25 -3.48 12.36
CA ALA A 286 -2.29 -2.73 13.06
C ALA A 286 -2.42 -3.18 14.53
N LEU A 287 -2.36 -4.50 14.79
CA LEU A 287 -2.42 -5.05 16.14
C LEU A 287 -1.23 -4.60 17.00
N GLN A 288 -0.02 -4.56 16.43
CA GLN A 288 1.16 -4.06 17.13
C GLN A 288 1.03 -2.58 17.48
N ALA A 289 0.50 -1.76 16.57
CA ALA A 289 0.27 -0.34 16.82
C ALA A 289 -0.79 -0.12 17.92
N GLY A 290 -1.93 -0.81 17.85
CA GLY A 290 -2.99 -0.71 18.87
C GLY A 290 -2.55 -1.25 20.24
N GLY A 291 -1.75 -2.31 20.27
CA GLY A 291 -1.19 -2.84 21.52
C GLY A 291 -0.25 -1.85 22.21
N GLN A 292 0.54 -1.11 21.44
CA GLN A 292 1.43 -0.08 22.00
C GLN A 292 0.65 1.09 22.62
N GLU A 293 -0.47 1.48 22.01
CA GLU A 293 -1.38 2.50 22.55
C GLU A 293 -1.98 2.04 23.88
N LEU A 294 -2.45 0.79 23.95
CA LEU A 294 -3.01 0.21 25.19
C LEU A 294 -1.98 0.17 26.33
N LEU A 295 -0.75 -0.24 26.04
CA LEU A 295 0.34 -0.26 27.02
C LEU A 295 0.72 1.16 27.50
N THR A 296 0.67 2.13 26.58
CA THR A 296 0.93 3.54 26.92
C THR A 296 -0.17 4.07 27.84
N HIS A 297 -1.43 3.77 27.54
CA HIS A 297 -2.56 4.15 28.37
C HIS A 297 -2.50 3.49 29.76
N GLN A 298 -2.14 2.21 29.85
CA GLN A 298 -1.94 1.51 31.12
C GLN A 298 -0.89 2.21 31.98
N ARG A 299 0.29 2.54 31.43
CA ARG A 299 1.35 3.26 32.16
C ARG A 299 0.88 4.63 32.66
N PHE A 300 0.14 5.37 31.83
CA PHE A 300 -0.44 6.65 32.24
C PHE A 300 -1.40 6.49 33.42
N LEU A 301 -2.28 5.48 33.40
CA LEU A 301 -3.20 5.20 34.50
C LEU A 301 -2.42 4.83 35.78
N GLU A 302 -1.42 3.94 35.67
CA GLU A 302 -0.58 3.55 36.81
C GLU A 302 0.12 4.76 37.45
N ASP A 303 0.71 5.65 36.65
CA ASP A 303 1.39 6.84 37.16
C ASP A 303 0.41 7.82 37.80
N ARG A 304 -0.77 8.04 37.19
CA ARG A 304 -1.80 8.94 37.73
C ARG A 304 -2.32 8.46 39.08
N PHE A 305 -2.66 7.18 39.20
CA PHE A 305 -3.18 6.63 40.45
C PHE A 305 -2.10 6.43 41.51
N ARG A 306 -0.84 6.22 41.12
CA ARG A 306 0.31 6.23 42.05
C ARG A 306 0.52 7.62 42.66
N GLN A 307 0.36 8.69 41.89
CA GLN A 307 0.45 10.05 42.40
C GLN A 307 -0.67 10.38 43.40
N VAL A 308 -1.93 10.04 43.06
CA VAL A 308 -3.07 10.25 43.97
C VAL A 308 -2.89 9.51 45.29
N LYS A 309 -2.35 8.28 45.27
CA LYS A 309 -2.07 7.54 46.51
C LYS A 309 -1.05 8.25 47.39
N ARG A 310 0.01 8.83 46.81
CA ARG A 310 1.02 9.60 47.58
C ARG A 310 0.44 10.87 48.20
N ASP A 311 -0.46 11.55 47.50
CA ASP A 311 -1.10 12.77 47.99
C ASP A 311 -2.10 12.51 49.13
N LEU A 312 -2.60 11.27 49.27
CA LEU A 312 -3.49 10.82 50.34
C LEU A 312 -2.74 10.31 51.59
N GLU A 313 -1.43 10.07 51.50
CA GLU A 313 -0.58 9.59 52.60
C GLU A 313 0.12 10.74 53.37
N VAL A 314 -0.33 11.99 53.16
CA VAL A 314 0.10 13.22 53.86
C VAL A 314 -1.00 13.70 54.82
#